data_AF-A0A485CFL8-F1
#
_entry.id   AF-A0A485CFL8-F1
#
_cell.length_a   1.000
_cell.length_b   1.000
_cell.length_c   1.000
_cell.angle_alpha   90.00
_cell.angle_beta   90.00
_cell.angle_gamma   90.00
#
_symmetry.space_group_name_H-M   'P 1'
#
loop_
_entity.id
_entity.type
_entity.pdbx_description
1 polymer ?
#
loop_
_entity_poly.entity_id
_entity_poly.type
_entity_poly.pdbx_seq_one_letter_code
_entity_poly.pdbx_strand_id
1 'polypeptide(L)' 'MGYFDDKKTVNGTDYDRSGAKYTLAQALSYGRDKPELRVFVSHYDSDRDNWTDASESSFNNGLDNDTWAVGIQANVFW' A
#
# COMPACT_ATOMS: atom_id res chain seq x y z
N MET A 1 -0.01 -10.15 -1.74
CA MET A 1 0.55 -9.12 -2.64
C MET A 1 -0.60 -8.37 -3.26
N GLY A 2 -0.39 -7.10 -3.61
CA GLY A 2 -1.38 -6.28 -4.30
C GLY A 2 -0.69 -5.41 -5.35
N TYR A 3 -1.43 -5.07 -6.41
CA TYR A 3 -1.03 -4.15 -7.47
C TYR A 3 -2.23 -3.27 -7.79
N PHE A 4 -1.99 -2.01 -8.13
CA PHE A 4 -3.00 -1.10 -8.64
C PHE A 4 -2.46 -0.33 -9.87
N ASP A 5 -3.38 0.03 -10.74
CA ASP A 5 -3.14 0.83 -11.94
C ASP A 5 -4.42 1.63 -12.20
N ASP A 6 -4.30 2.95 -12.09
CA ASP A 6 -5.42 3.87 -12.13
C ASP A 6 -5.15 4.97 -13.17
N LYS A 7 -6.17 5.26 -13.99
CA LYS A 7 -6.18 6.34 -14.98
C LYS A 7 -7.26 7.40 -14.70
N LYS A 8 -6.93 8.69 -14.88
CA LYS A 8 -7.85 9.82 -14.68
C LYS A 8 -7.59 10.90 -15.70
N THR A 9 -8.66 11.38 -16.33
CA THR A 9 -8.61 12.52 -17.26
C THR A 9 -9.15 13.77 -16.58
N VAL A 10 -8.39 14.87 -16.60
CA VAL A 10 -8.82 16.19 -16.11
C VAL A 10 -8.55 17.23 -17.19
N ASN A 11 -9.60 17.95 -17.63
CA ASN A 11 -9.51 18.99 -18.66
C ASN A 11 -8.83 18.53 -19.97
N GLY A 12 -8.99 17.25 -20.35
CA GLY A 12 -8.37 16.66 -21.53
C GLY A 12 -6.93 16.17 -21.34
N THR A 13 -6.34 16.35 -20.16
CA THR A 13 -5.05 15.78 -19.78
C THR A 13 -5.27 14.44 -19.09
N ASP A 14 -4.60 13.41 -19.60
CA ASP A 14 -4.58 12.07 -19.01
C ASP A 14 -3.46 11.95 -17.98
N TYR A 15 -3.81 11.39 -16.82
CA TYR A 15 -2.90 11.07 -15.73
C TYR A 15 -3.05 9.59 -15.40
N ASP A 16 -1.92 8.92 -15.22
CA ASP A 16 -1.84 7.50 -14.88
C ASP A 16 -1.02 7.34 -13.60
N ARG A 17 -1.36 6.38 -12.76
CA ARG A 17 -0.60 6.01 -11.55
C ARG A 17 -0.66 4.52 -11.33
N SER A 18 0.46 3.93 -10.95
CA SER A 18 0.56 2.52 -10.60
C SER A 18 1.39 2.29 -9.35
N GLY A 19 1.20 1.14 -8.73
CA GLY A 19 2.01 0.75 -7.60
C GLY A 19 1.73 -0.66 -7.11
N ALA A 20 2.62 -1.16 -6.26
CA ALA A 20 2.59 -2.52 -5.75
C ALA A 20 2.83 -2.57 -4.24
N LYS A 21 2.25 -3.58 -3.60
CA LYS A 21 2.43 -3.89 -2.19
C LYS A 21 2.76 -5.36 -1.98
N TYR A 22 3.83 -5.58 -1.23
CA TYR A 22 4.28 -6.91 -0.81
C TYR A 22 4.25 -6.97 0.70
N THR A 23 3.53 -7.94 1.27
CA THR A 23 3.46 -8.13 2.73
C THR A 23 3.78 -9.57 3.07
N LEU A 24 4.71 -9.75 4.00
CA LEU A 24 4.94 -11.00 4.69
C LEU A 24 4.46 -10.85 6.14
N ALA A 25 3.65 -11.80 6.60
CA ALA A 25 3.09 -11.76 7.94
C ALA A 25 3.12 -13.14 8.60
N GLN A 26 3.45 -13.17 9.89
CA GLN A 26 3.24 -14.30 10.76
C GLN A 26 1.95 -14.07 11.56
N ALA A 27 0.96 -14.93 11.33
CA ALA A 27 -0.34 -14.86 12.00
C ALA A 27 -0.45 -15.90 13.13
N LEU A 28 -1.02 -15.49 14.25
CA LEU A 28 -1.38 -16.29 15.40
C LEU A 28 -2.90 -16.22 15.54
N SER A 29 -3.59 -17.32 15.24
CA SER A 29 -5.04 -17.45 15.43
C SER A 29 -5.38 -18.74 16.16
N TYR A 30 -6.49 -18.72 16.91
CA TYR A 30 -7.01 -19.88 17.65
C TYR A 30 -7.93 -20.77 16.78
N GLY A 31 -7.88 -20.64 15.46
CA GLY A 31 -8.71 -21.41 14.53
C GLY A 31 -9.23 -20.58 13.35
N ARG A 32 -9.90 -21.25 12.41
CA ARG A 32 -10.62 -20.57 11.33
C ARG A 32 -11.73 -19.70 11.93
N ASP A 33 -11.90 -18.50 11.37
CA ASP A 33 -12.91 -17.52 11.80
C ASP A 33 -12.79 -17.08 13.27
N LYS A 34 -11.56 -17.03 13.79
CA LYS A 34 -11.25 -16.47 15.11
C LYS A 34 -10.46 -15.17 14.99
N PRO A 35 -10.47 -14.35 16.05
CA PRO A 35 -9.55 -13.23 16.15
C PRO A 35 -8.11 -13.68 15.87
N GLU A 36 -7.37 -12.82 15.17
CA GLU A 36 -6.02 -13.10 14.72
C GLU A 36 -5.08 -11.97 15.13
N LEU A 37 -3.95 -12.33 15.73
CA LEU A 37 -2.83 -11.43 15.95
C LEU A 37 -1.79 -11.67 14.86
N ARG A 38 -1.33 -10.62 14.18
CA ARG A 38 -0.31 -10.72 13.14
C ARG A 38 0.85 -9.77 13.39
N VAL A 39 2.06 -10.25 13.14
CA VAL A 39 3.24 -9.41 12.98
C VAL A 39 3.58 -9.40 11.50
N PHE A 40 3.85 -8.23 10.94
CA PHE A 40 4.04 -8.09 9.50
C PHE A 40 5.18 -7.14 9.15
N VAL A 41 5.74 -7.37 7.96
CA VAL A 41 6.58 -6.43 7.22
C VAL A 41 5.94 -6.23 5.85
N SER A 42 5.88 -4.98 5.40
CA SER A 42 5.35 -4.61 4.10
C SER A 42 6.33 -3.71 3.36
N HIS A 43 6.48 -3.97 2.07
CA HIS A 43 7.15 -3.10 1.11
C HIS A 43 6.09 -2.50 0.19
N TYR A 44 6.20 -1.20 -0.05
CA TYR A 44 5.34 -0.43 -0.94
C TYR A 44 6.18 0.21 -2.01
N ASP A 45 5.67 0.20 -3.24
CA ASP A 45 6.25 0.85 -4.41
C ASP A 45 5.13 1.58 -5.13
N SER A 46 5.38 2.82 -5.55
CA SER A 46 4.40 3.65 -6.26
C SER A 46 5.13 4.69 -7.10
N ASP A 47 4.66 4.87 -8.34
CA ASP A 47 5.31 5.74 -9.32
C ASP A 47 5.06 7.24 -9.10
N ARG A 48 3.92 7.62 -8.50
CA ARG A 48 3.52 9.02 -8.26
C ARG A 48 2.67 9.18 -7.01
N ASP A 49 2.85 10.26 -6.25
CA ASP A 49 2.01 10.53 -5.07
C ASP A 49 0.58 10.98 -5.43
N ASN A 50 0.46 11.82 -6.44
CA ASN A 50 -0.80 12.40 -6.85
C ASN A 50 -0.97 12.36 -8.37
N TRP A 51 -2.23 12.41 -8.81
CA TRP A 51 -2.59 12.41 -10.22
C TRP A 51 -1.99 13.59 -10.96
N THR A 52 -2.02 14.79 -10.37
CA THR A 52 -1.72 16.04 -11.08
C THR A 52 -0.27 16.51 -10.92
N ASP A 53 0.48 15.92 -9.98
CA ASP A 53 1.86 16.31 -9.71
C ASP A 53 2.82 15.20 -10.10
N ALA A 54 3.33 15.28 -11.32
CA ALA A 54 4.25 14.28 -11.88
C ALA A 54 5.65 14.33 -11.25
N SER A 55 5.91 15.29 -10.35
CA SER A 55 7.22 15.53 -9.75
C SER A 55 7.36 14.97 -8.34
N GLU A 56 6.25 14.54 -7.72
CA GLU A 56 6.24 14.12 -6.32
C GLU A 56 6.20 12.59 -6.19
N SER A 57 7.23 12.04 -5.55
CA SER A 57 7.30 10.63 -5.17
C SER A 57 6.32 10.30 -4.05
N SER A 58 5.80 9.07 -4.01
CA SER A 58 4.68 8.70 -3.14
C SER A 58 4.97 8.64 -1.64
N PHE A 59 6.23 8.61 -1.24
CA PHE A 59 6.62 8.37 0.15
C PHE A 59 7.66 9.39 0.64
N ASN A 60 7.84 9.42 1.96
CA ASN A 60 8.80 10.28 2.65
C ASN A 60 8.73 11.76 2.23
N ASN A 61 7.49 12.29 2.14
CA ASN A 61 7.21 13.68 1.78
C ASN A 61 7.68 14.05 0.35
N GLY A 62 7.34 13.23 -0.64
CA GLY A 62 7.66 13.53 -2.03
C GLY A 62 9.03 13.06 -2.50
N LEU A 63 9.80 12.36 -1.65
CA LEU A 63 11.22 12.09 -1.89
C LEU A 63 11.52 10.67 -2.39
N ASP A 64 10.70 9.69 -2.01
CA ASP A 64 10.96 8.27 -2.30
C ASP A 64 9.76 7.59 -2.96
N ASN A 65 10.03 6.76 -3.98
CA ASN A 65 9.00 5.98 -4.69
C ASN A 65 8.67 4.67 -3.99
N ASP A 66 9.47 4.27 -3.01
CA ASP A 66 9.28 3.08 -2.21
C ASP A 66 9.36 3.36 -0.71
N THR A 67 8.75 2.49 0.10
CA THR A 67 8.88 2.54 1.55
C THR A 67 8.58 1.20 2.20
N TRP A 68 8.99 1.07 3.47
CA TRP A 68 8.80 -0.13 4.27
C TRP A 68 8.00 0.18 5.52
N ALA A 69 7.11 -0.73 5.90
CA ALA A 69 6.40 -0.66 7.18
C ALA A 69 6.50 -2.00 7.92
N VAL A 70 6.80 -1.95 9.21
CA VAL A 70 6.74 -3.10 10.12
C VAL A 70 5.70 -2.82 11.19
N GLY A 71 4.97 -3.84 11.60
CA GLY A 71 3.91 -3.63 12.57
C GLY A 71 3.33 -4.89 13.17
N ILE A 72 2.52 -4.67 14.20
CA ILE A 72 1.69 -5.68 14.85
C ILE A 72 0.25 -5.21 14.69
N GLN A 73 -0.64 -6.13 14.31
CA GLN A 73 -2.06 -5.86 14.10
C GLN A 73 -2.90 -6.96 14.72
N ALA A 74 -4.04 -6.61 15.31
CA ALA A 74 -5.04 -7.56 15.77
C ALA A 74 -6.34 -7.36 14.97
N ASN A 75 -6.88 -8.45 14.42
CA ASN A 75 -8.16 -8.46 13.70
C ASN A 75 -9.19 -9.20 14.55
N VAL A 76 -10.27 -8.53 14.90
CA VAL A 76 -11.35 -9.04 15.78
C VAL A 76 -12.69 -8.78 15.10
N PHE A 77 -13.59 -9.77 15.12
CA PHE A 77 -14.96 -9.71 14.61
C PHE A 77 -15.84 -10.59 15.51
N TRP A 78 -17.14 -10.27 15.62
CA TRP A 78 -18.12 -10.96 16.46
C TRP A 78 -19.45 -11.14 15.72
#